data_AF-A0AA86AIT1-F1
#
_entry.id   AF-A0AA86AIT1-F1
#
_cell.length_a   1.000
_cell.length_b   1.000
_cell.length_c   1.000
_cell.angle_alpha   90.00
_cell.angle_beta   90.00
_cell.angle_gamma   90.00
#
_symmetry.space_group_name_H-M   'P 1'
#
loop_
_entity.id
_entity.type
_entity.pdbx_description
1 polymer ?
#
loop_
_entity_poly.entity_id
_entity_poly.type
_entity_poly.pdbx_seq_one_letter_code
_entity_poly.pdbx_strand_id
1 'polypeptide(L)'
;MSIERKNIVKFGRKLKSVSIISAFIAFFFGLLTTRDILYIPFYDFSNLLPVHMFPLPDNFWQKSIKGFLIYNLSAFINFFTISFIITYFVHSKLFKDREGEEVFKRGAKKLEAKELVKVITNDMKEKGDKPYVFLSKDKLPIPFKETVRNFLFLGKVGSGKTQGIFNLVFGLYKNEKKESIGLIDYSQTLIIYDRKPDFTQLLYRRGTGKDFLFDPRDTDCLKWNIFNDLLTRDKNINESMVDFFAQALCPVDSDSKSSHFQEQAQAVFKAVLVKVAGMKNPNNKILIDFLQANGEGTQLRNVLIVDSNVKKYGLQSSVINSLTLGQGGLDNQGNSVMSSLNKAFVKRSAEVVSF
;
A
#
# COMPACT_ATOMS: atom_id res chain seq x y z
N MET A 1 25.12 11.72 -25.81
CA MET A 1 25.41 11.37 -27.22
C MET A 1 24.37 10.36 -27.72
N SER A 2 23.53 10.70 -28.68
CA SER A 2 22.28 11.44 -28.45
C SER A 2 21.11 10.55 -28.93
N ILE A 3 19.92 10.75 -28.37
CA ILE A 3 18.68 10.03 -28.72
C ILE A 3 18.40 10.07 -30.24
N GLU A 4 18.83 11.15 -30.91
CA GLU A 4 18.71 11.32 -32.36
C GLU A 4 19.51 10.29 -33.16
N ARG A 5 20.77 9.98 -32.80
CA ARG A 5 21.54 8.96 -33.52
C ARG A 5 20.89 7.58 -33.40
N LYS A 6 20.27 7.27 -32.27
CA LYS A 6 19.52 6.01 -32.10
C LYS A 6 18.26 5.99 -32.96
N ASN A 7 17.56 7.11 -33.10
CA ASN A 7 16.36 7.21 -33.94
C ASN A 7 16.66 7.11 -35.43
N ILE A 8 17.76 7.72 -35.90
CA ILE A 8 18.21 7.64 -37.31
C ILE A 8 18.60 6.21 -37.68
N VAL A 9 19.36 5.52 -36.83
CA VAL A 9 19.76 4.12 -37.09
C VAL A 9 18.55 3.17 -37.09
N LYS A 10 17.56 3.42 -36.22
CA LYS A 10 16.31 2.64 -36.17
C LYS A 10 15.41 2.87 -37.39
N PHE A 11 15.28 4.12 -37.83
CA PHE A 11 14.54 4.47 -39.03
C PHE A 11 15.14 3.80 -40.28
N GLY A 12 16.48 3.78 -40.39
CA GLY A 12 17.18 3.08 -41.47
C GLY A 12 16.92 1.56 -41.50
N ARG A 13 16.84 0.89 -40.33
CA ARG A 13 16.52 -0.55 -40.26
C ARG A 13 15.09 -0.85 -40.69
N LYS A 14 14.12 -0.03 -40.28
CA LYS A 14 12.71 -0.15 -40.67
C LYS A 14 12.49 0.05 -42.17
N LEU A 15 13.14 1.07 -42.74
CA LEU A 15 13.13 1.27 -44.18
C LEU A 15 13.73 0.07 -44.92
N LYS A 16 14.83 -0.49 -44.41
CA LYS A 16 15.48 -1.65 -45.03
C LYS A 16 14.57 -2.89 -45.06
N SER A 17 13.89 -3.24 -43.96
CA SER A 17 13.00 -4.41 -43.94
C SER A 17 11.78 -4.24 -44.84
N VAL A 18 11.14 -3.06 -44.79
CA VAL A 18 9.99 -2.73 -45.66
C VAL A 18 10.40 -2.76 -47.13
N SER A 19 11.53 -2.15 -47.49
CA SER A 19 12.04 -2.17 -48.88
C SER A 19 12.35 -3.57 -49.37
N ILE A 20 12.95 -4.44 -48.54
CA ILE A 20 13.27 -5.82 -48.94
C ILE A 20 11.98 -6.61 -49.24
N ILE A 21 11.01 -6.58 -48.32
CA ILE A 21 9.73 -7.30 -48.49
C ILE A 21 8.99 -6.79 -49.73
N SER A 22 8.95 -5.47 -49.90
CA SER A 22 8.29 -4.82 -51.04
C SER A 22 8.95 -5.16 -52.37
N ALA A 23 10.28 -5.26 -52.40
CA ALA A 23 11.05 -5.68 -53.57
C ALA A 23 10.75 -7.14 -53.97
N PHE A 24 10.64 -8.06 -53.01
CA PHE A 24 10.27 -9.45 -53.29
C PHE A 24 8.86 -9.56 -53.86
N ILE A 25 7.89 -8.83 -53.26
CA ILE A 25 6.51 -8.79 -53.74
C ILE A 25 6.47 -8.21 -55.17
N ALA A 26 7.15 -7.09 -55.39
CA ALA A 26 7.18 -6.42 -56.69
C ALA A 26 7.83 -7.25 -57.78
N PHE A 27 8.93 -7.93 -57.44
CA PHE A 27 9.61 -8.83 -58.36
C PHE A 27 8.73 -10.01 -58.75
N PHE A 28 8.03 -10.62 -57.78
CA PHE A 28 7.12 -11.74 -58.03
C PHE A 28 5.95 -11.33 -58.93
N PHE A 29 5.24 -10.24 -58.59
CA PHE A 29 4.13 -9.74 -59.41
C PHE A 29 4.60 -9.23 -60.78
N GLY A 30 5.74 -8.56 -60.84
CA GLY A 30 6.35 -8.13 -62.10
C GLY A 30 6.62 -9.32 -63.02
N LEU A 31 7.21 -10.40 -62.49
CA LEU A 31 7.54 -11.61 -63.26
C LEU A 31 6.30 -12.38 -63.72
N LEU A 32 5.25 -12.44 -62.89
CA LEU A 32 3.97 -13.07 -63.28
C LEU A 32 3.25 -12.27 -64.38
N THR A 33 3.32 -10.94 -64.30
CA THR A 33 2.68 -10.05 -65.26
C THR A 33 3.40 -10.04 -66.60
N THR A 34 4.74 -10.05 -66.59
CA THR A 34 5.53 -10.04 -67.83
C THR A 34 5.61 -11.40 -68.53
N ARG A 35 5.15 -12.47 -67.88
CA ARG A 35 4.96 -13.81 -68.46
C ARG A 35 3.51 -14.10 -68.87
N ASP A 36 2.64 -13.09 -68.84
CA ASP A 36 1.21 -13.22 -69.15
C ASP A 36 0.46 -14.25 -68.27
N ILE A 37 1.01 -14.59 -67.11
CA ILE A 37 0.34 -15.50 -66.15
C ILE A 37 -0.75 -14.75 -65.39
N LEU A 38 -0.53 -13.45 -65.15
CA LEU A 38 -1.39 -12.61 -64.34
C LEU A 38 -1.58 -11.26 -65.04
N TYR A 39 -2.80 -10.95 -65.47
CA TYR A 39 -3.08 -9.71 -66.18
C TYR A 39 -3.38 -8.57 -65.21
N ILE A 40 -2.35 -7.95 -64.64
CA ILE A 40 -2.49 -6.73 -63.84
C ILE A 40 -2.00 -5.54 -64.66
N PRO A 41 -2.83 -4.49 -64.84
CA PRO A 41 -2.40 -3.30 -65.57
C PRO A 41 -1.26 -2.61 -64.81
N PHE A 42 -0.22 -2.22 -65.56
CA PHE A 42 0.85 -1.36 -65.07
C PHE A 42 1.17 -0.31 -66.12
N TYR A 43 1.78 0.79 -65.68
CA TYR A 43 2.19 1.83 -66.59
C TYR A 43 3.49 1.42 -67.29
N ASP A 44 3.40 1.14 -68.59
CA ASP A 44 4.56 0.76 -69.41
C ASP A 44 5.34 1.99 -69.87
N PHE A 45 6.49 2.26 -69.22
CA PHE A 45 7.38 3.35 -69.59
C PHE A 45 8.04 3.14 -70.95
N SER A 46 8.00 1.93 -71.53
CA SER A 46 8.52 1.70 -72.87
C SER A 46 7.80 2.56 -73.91
N ASN A 47 6.52 2.86 -73.68
CA ASN A 47 5.71 3.70 -74.58
C ASN A 47 6.16 5.17 -74.60
N LEU A 48 6.92 5.63 -73.59
CA LEU A 48 7.47 6.98 -73.56
C LEU A 48 8.78 7.13 -74.35
N LEU A 49 9.33 6.02 -74.85
CA LEU A 49 10.64 6.00 -75.48
C LEU A 49 10.54 6.01 -77.01
N PRO A 50 11.52 6.64 -77.70
CA PRO A 50 11.52 6.72 -79.16
C PRO A 50 11.58 5.33 -79.81
N VAL A 51 11.07 5.24 -81.03
CA VAL A 51 11.08 4.00 -81.83
C VAL A 51 12.50 3.65 -82.29
N HIS A 52 13.38 4.63 -82.46
CA HIS A 52 14.76 4.42 -82.84
C HIS A 52 15.67 5.17 -81.88
N MET A 53 16.80 4.56 -81.50
CA MET A 53 17.82 5.20 -80.68
C MET A 53 19.17 5.04 -81.36
N PHE A 54 19.63 6.08 -82.05
CA PHE A 54 20.98 6.10 -82.62
C PHE A 54 22.02 6.24 -81.48
N PRO A 55 23.15 5.52 -81.50
CA PRO A 55 23.68 4.64 -82.55
C PRO A 55 23.36 3.14 -82.38
N LEU A 56 22.36 2.77 -81.58
CA LEU A 56 22.06 1.35 -81.31
C LEU A 56 21.35 0.69 -82.51
N PRO A 57 21.70 -0.57 -82.84
CA PRO A 57 20.95 -1.33 -83.83
C PRO A 57 19.48 -1.47 -83.42
N ASP A 58 18.56 -1.22 -84.36
CA ASP A 58 17.12 -1.22 -84.10
C ASP A 58 16.62 -2.50 -83.44
N ASN A 59 17.12 -3.66 -83.87
CA ASN A 59 16.74 -4.95 -83.30
C ASN A 59 17.14 -5.08 -81.82
N PHE A 60 18.31 -4.56 -81.44
CA PHE A 60 18.77 -4.57 -80.06
C PHE A 60 18.00 -3.55 -79.20
N TRP A 61 17.79 -2.35 -79.74
CA TRP A 61 16.99 -1.31 -79.08
C TRP A 61 15.57 -1.78 -78.81
N GLN A 62 14.88 -2.29 -79.83
CA GLN A 62 13.48 -2.69 -79.73
C GLN A 62 13.27 -3.94 -78.89
N LYS A 63 14.04 -5.02 -79.12
CA LYS A 63 13.79 -6.29 -78.44
C LYS A 63 14.41 -6.36 -77.04
N SER A 64 15.63 -5.89 -76.88
CA SER A 64 16.38 -6.09 -75.63
C SER A 64 16.16 -4.95 -74.65
N ILE A 65 16.33 -3.70 -75.10
CA ILE A 65 16.26 -2.55 -74.21
C ILE A 65 14.79 -2.15 -73.97
N LYS A 66 14.08 -1.79 -75.03
CA LYS A 66 12.71 -1.28 -74.96
C LYS A 66 11.72 -2.38 -74.55
N GLY A 67 11.69 -3.49 -75.30
CA GLY A 67 10.70 -4.56 -75.14
C GLY A 67 10.93 -5.50 -73.96
N PHE A 68 12.17 -5.67 -73.51
CA PHE A 68 12.47 -6.55 -72.37
C PHE A 68 12.85 -5.76 -71.12
N LEU A 69 13.96 -5.02 -71.14
CA LEU A 69 14.51 -4.39 -69.93
C LEU A 69 13.56 -3.33 -69.37
N ILE A 70 13.12 -2.40 -70.21
CA ILE A 70 12.30 -1.26 -69.77
C ILE A 70 10.87 -1.70 -69.46
N TYR A 71 10.32 -2.64 -70.22
CA TYR A 71 9.02 -3.25 -69.92
C TYR A 71 9.01 -3.94 -68.54
N ASN A 72 9.99 -4.80 -68.25
CA ASN A 72 10.10 -5.47 -66.94
C ASN A 72 10.41 -4.49 -65.80
N LEU A 73 11.24 -3.49 -66.06
CA LEU A 73 11.52 -2.43 -65.08
C LEU A 73 10.26 -1.60 -64.76
N SER A 74 9.43 -1.33 -65.76
CA SER A 74 8.15 -0.64 -65.60
C SER A 74 7.22 -1.42 -64.67
N ALA A 75 7.05 -2.72 -64.93
CA ALA A 75 6.27 -3.59 -64.05
C ALA A 75 6.84 -3.58 -62.62
N PHE A 76 8.16 -3.75 -62.47
CA PHE A 76 8.81 -3.75 -61.16
C PHE A 76 8.59 -2.45 -60.38
N ILE A 77 8.79 -1.28 -61.00
CA ILE A 77 8.63 0.02 -60.32
C ILE A 77 7.18 0.23 -59.86
N ASN A 78 6.20 -0.08 -60.72
CA ASN A 78 4.78 0.06 -60.37
C ASN A 78 4.42 -0.83 -59.18
N PHE A 79 4.76 -2.12 -59.25
CA PHE A 79 4.43 -3.04 -58.16
C PHE A 79 5.26 -2.80 -56.90
N PHE A 80 6.49 -2.30 -57.02
CA PHE A 80 7.33 -1.91 -55.89
C PHE A 80 6.75 -0.71 -55.16
N THR A 81 6.29 0.30 -55.88
CA THR A 81 5.73 1.50 -55.25
C THR A 81 4.46 1.14 -54.48
N ILE A 82 3.57 0.35 -55.09
CA ILE A 82 2.32 -0.08 -54.45
C ILE A 82 2.60 -1.00 -53.25
N SER A 83 3.46 -2.01 -53.43
CA SER A 83 3.80 -2.94 -52.35
C SER A 83 4.53 -2.25 -51.20
N PHE A 84 5.37 -1.25 -51.49
CA PHE A 84 6.07 -0.44 -50.51
C PHE A 84 5.12 0.42 -49.68
N ILE A 85 4.17 1.10 -50.31
CA ILE A 85 3.17 1.90 -49.61
C ILE A 85 2.33 1.01 -48.68
N ILE A 86 1.85 -0.12 -49.18
CA ILE A 86 1.03 -1.07 -48.40
C ILE A 86 1.84 -1.64 -47.24
N THR A 87 3.04 -2.17 -47.52
CA THR A 87 3.90 -2.79 -46.49
C THR A 87 4.31 -1.76 -45.44
N TYR A 88 4.64 -0.53 -45.85
CA TYR A 88 4.93 0.55 -44.93
C TYR A 88 3.74 0.87 -44.03
N PHE A 89 2.52 0.97 -44.59
CA PHE A 89 1.33 1.28 -43.83
C PHE A 89 0.98 0.16 -42.84
N VAL A 90 0.98 -1.09 -43.30
CA VAL A 90 0.75 -2.28 -42.47
C VAL A 90 1.78 -2.37 -41.35
N HIS A 91 3.06 -2.20 -41.68
CA HIS A 91 4.14 -2.23 -40.69
C HIS A 91 4.04 -1.07 -39.71
N SER A 92 3.64 0.12 -40.16
CA SER A 92 3.48 1.29 -39.30
C SER A 92 2.26 1.20 -38.37
N LYS A 93 1.20 0.48 -38.76
CA LYS A 93 -0.03 0.33 -37.98
C LYS A 93 0.02 -0.86 -37.03
N LEU A 94 0.57 -2.00 -37.45
CA LEU A 94 0.63 -3.21 -36.63
C LEU A 94 1.78 -3.21 -35.60
N PHE A 95 2.88 -2.52 -35.90
CA PHE A 95 4.08 -2.53 -35.05
C PHE A 95 4.31 -1.20 -34.31
N LYS A 96 3.42 -0.21 -34.46
CA LYS A 96 3.48 1.05 -33.70
C LYS A 96 3.37 0.81 -32.19
N ASP A 97 2.60 -0.19 -31.80
CA ASP A 97 2.22 -0.39 -30.40
C ASP A 97 3.14 -1.38 -29.65
N ARG A 98 4.06 -2.07 -30.35
CA ARG A 98 4.87 -3.14 -29.73
C ARG A 98 6.33 -2.78 -29.44
N GLU A 99 6.88 -1.75 -30.09
CA GLU A 99 8.34 -1.56 -30.13
C GLU A 99 8.86 -0.41 -29.23
N GLY A 100 7.95 0.27 -28.52
CA GLY A 100 8.26 1.32 -27.55
C GLY A 100 8.13 0.91 -26.09
N GLU A 101 7.60 -0.28 -25.80
CA GLU A 101 7.57 -0.76 -24.41
C GLU A 101 8.98 -1.17 -24.01
N GLU A 102 9.64 -0.31 -23.21
CA GLU A 102 10.76 -0.74 -22.39
C GLU A 102 10.31 -1.98 -21.64
N VAL A 103 10.82 -3.15 -22.03
CA VAL A 103 10.44 -4.43 -21.42
C VAL A 103 10.80 -4.33 -19.95
N PHE A 104 9.78 -4.16 -19.13
CA PHE A 104 9.91 -4.03 -17.69
C PHE A 104 10.48 -5.33 -17.15
N LYS A 105 11.76 -5.33 -16.78
CA LYS A 105 12.47 -6.56 -16.40
C LYS A 105 12.12 -7.04 -14.99
N ARG A 106 11.95 -6.11 -14.03
CA ARG A 106 11.68 -6.42 -12.61
C ARG A 106 11.34 -5.17 -11.79
N GLY A 107 10.67 -5.38 -10.64
CA GLY A 107 10.41 -4.36 -9.62
C GLY A 107 8.94 -3.92 -9.56
N ALA A 108 8.68 -2.77 -8.96
CA ALA A 108 7.34 -2.17 -8.94
C ALA A 108 7.03 -1.50 -10.30
N LYS A 109 5.91 -1.89 -10.91
CA LYS A 109 5.40 -1.25 -12.13
C LYS A 109 4.34 -0.22 -11.74
N LYS A 110 4.52 1.02 -12.18
CA LYS A 110 3.47 2.04 -12.10
C LYS A 110 2.44 1.77 -13.19
N LEU A 111 1.17 1.70 -12.81
CA LEU A 111 0.05 1.49 -13.71
C LEU A 111 -0.94 2.64 -13.57
N GLU A 112 -1.65 2.94 -14.65
CA GLU A 112 -2.80 3.84 -14.60
C GLU A 112 -3.95 3.19 -13.84
N ALA A 113 -4.81 4.00 -13.20
CA ALA A 113 -5.83 3.51 -12.27
C ALA A 113 -6.75 2.44 -12.90
N LYS A 114 -7.22 2.67 -14.13
CA LYS A 114 -8.08 1.71 -14.86
C LYS A 114 -7.39 0.38 -15.16
N GLU A 115 -6.08 0.42 -15.45
CA GLU A 115 -5.30 -0.79 -15.71
C GLU A 115 -5.05 -1.56 -14.41
N LEU A 116 -4.70 -0.83 -13.34
CA LEU A 116 -4.51 -1.41 -12.02
C LEU A 116 -5.77 -2.14 -11.54
N VAL A 117 -6.96 -1.55 -11.71
CA VAL A 117 -8.23 -2.20 -11.37
C VAL A 117 -8.41 -3.51 -12.14
N LYS A 118 -8.10 -3.53 -13.45
CA LYS A 118 -8.19 -4.76 -14.26
C LYS A 118 -7.22 -5.83 -13.75
N VAL A 119 -5.97 -5.46 -13.48
CA VAL A 119 -4.94 -6.37 -12.98
C VAL A 119 -5.37 -6.99 -11.66
N ILE A 120 -5.80 -6.17 -10.69
CA ILE A 120 -6.26 -6.67 -9.38
C ILE A 120 -7.50 -7.56 -9.54
N THR A 121 -8.47 -7.15 -10.35
CA THR A 121 -9.69 -7.94 -10.57
C THR A 121 -9.40 -9.30 -11.20
N ASN A 122 -8.47 -9.37 -12.14
CA ASN A 122 -8.07 -10.64 -12.78
C ASN A 122 -7.32 -11.54 -11.77
N ASP A 123 -6.37 -10.99 -11.01
CA ASP A 123 -5.66 -11.71 -9.96
C ASP A 123 -6.62 -12.29 -8.90
N MET A 124 -7.64 -11.52 -8.53
CA MET A 124 -8.70 -11.97 -7.62
C MET A 124 -9.51 -13.12 -8.21
N LYS A 125 -9.90 -13.05 -9.49
CA LYS A 125 -10.62 -14.15 -10.16
C LYS A 125 -9.81 -15.43 -10.19
N GLU A 126 -8.52 -15.34 -10.53
CA GLU A 126 -7.61 -16.48 -10.57
C GLU A 126 -7.46 -17.13 -9.18
N LYS A 127 -7.41 -16.32 -8.12
CA LYS A 127 -7.26 -16.79 -6.73
C LYS A 127 -8.58 -17.11 -6.01
N GLY A 128 -9.71 -17.01 -6.70
CA GLY A 128 -11.05 -17.18 -6.10
C GLY A 128 -11.34 -16.19 -4.97
N ASP A 129 -10.78 -14.98 -5.03
CA ASP A 129 -10.97 -13.92 -4.03
C ASP A 129 -12.11 -12.97 -4.43
N LYS A 130 -12.61 -12.19 -3.47
CA LYS A 130 -13.72 -11.23 -3.65
C LYS A 130 -13.33 -9.84 -3.17
N PRO A 131 -13.87 -8.78 -3.78
CA PRO A 131 -13.62 -7.43 -3.32
C PRO A 131 -14.27 -7.25 -1.95
N TYR A 132 -13.49 -6.77 -1.00
CA TYR A 132 -13.99 -6.41 0.31
C TYR A 132 -14.49 -4.97 0.34
N VAL A 133 -13.66 -4.04 -0.11
CA VAL A 133 -13.99 -2.61 -0.12
C VAL A 133 -13.41 -1.98 -1.37
N PHE A 134 -13.90 -0.79 -1.72
CA PHE A 134 -13.43 -0.04 -2.87
C PHE A 134 -12.83 1.29 -2.40
N LEU A 135 -11.65 1.62 -2.90
CA LEU A 135 -10.97 2.89 -2.61
C LEU A 135 -10.99 3.81 -3.83
N SER A 136 -10.94 5.11 -3.54
CA SER A 136 -10.88 6.20 -4.53
C SER A 136 -12.07 6.29 -5.49
N LYS A 137 -12.14 7.39 -6.26
CA LYS A 137 -13.16 7.59 -7.30
C LYS A 137 -13.08 6.56 -8.42
N ASP A 138 -11.92 5.93 -8.60
CA ASP A 138 -11.67 4.92 -9.64
C ASP A 138 -12.13 3.52 -9.23
N LYS A 139 -12.73 3.36 -8.03
CA LYS A 139 -13.24 2.10 -7.49
C LYS A 139 -12.18 1.01 -7.48
N LEU A 140 -11.01 1.32 -6.90
CA LEU A 140 -9.93 0.37 -6.72
C LEU A 140 -10.38 -0.75 -5.76
N PRO A 141 -10.54 -2.00 -6.22
CA PRO A 141 -10.98 -3.09 -5.36
C PRO A 141 -9.86 -3.50 -4.41
N ILE A 142 -10.19 -3.67 -3.14
CA ILE A 142 -9.31 -4.25 -2.14
C ILE A 142 -9.70 -5.72 -1.95
N PRO A 143 -8.83 -6.68 -2.27
CA PRO A 143 -9.11 -8.10 -2.08
C PRO A 143 -9.32 -8.44 -0.60
N PHE A 144 -10.27 -9.34 -0.30
CA PHE A 144 -10.54 -9.75 1.08
C PHE A 144 -9.31 -10.31 1.77
N LYS A 145 -8.50 -11.11 1.09
CA LYS A 145 -7.27 -11.71 1.65
C LYS A 145 -6.20 -10.68 2.02
N GLU A 146 -6.23 -9.48 1.44
CA GLU A 146 -5.27 -8.42 1.76
C GLU A 146 -5.71 -7.58 2.98
N THR A 147 -6.95 -7.72 3.44
CA THR A 147 -7.47 -6.93 4.58
C THR A 147 -6.76 -7.22 5.89
N VAL A 148 -6.27 -8.44 6.08
CA VAL A 148 -5.52 -8.87 7.28
C VAL A 148 -4.09 -8.33 7.30
N ARG A 149 -3.59 -7.76 6.20
CA ARG A 149 -2.22 -7.23 6.12
C ARG A 149 -2.06 -5.80 6.60
N ASN A 150 -3.14 -5.20 7.10
CA ASN A 150 -3.25 -3.80 7.52
C ASN A 150 -3.03 -2.80 6.36
N PHE A 151 -3.58 -1.60 6.51
CA PHE A 151 -3.39 -0.51 5.54
C PHE A 151 -2.67 0.67 6.19
N LEU A 152 -1.72 1.25 5.47
CA LEU A 152 -1.00 2.45 5.90
C LEU A 152 -1.31 3.62 4.96
N PHE A 153 -2.02 4.62 5.47
CA PHE A 153 -2.27 5.88 4.75
C PHE A 153 -1.17 6.90 5.05
N LEU A 154 -0.25 7.10 4.09
CA LEU A 154 0.83 8.09 4.19
C LEU A 154 0.50 9.38 3.44
N GLY A 155 0.72 10.52 4.08
CA GLY A 155 0.54 11.82 3.45
C GLY A 155 0.72 13.00 4.39
N LYS A 156 1.03 14.18 3.84
CA LYS A 156 1.17 15.44 4.59
C LYS A 156 -0.18 15.87 5.20
N VAL A 157 -0.14 16.84 6.12
CA VAL A 157 -1.36 17.49 6.60
C VAL A 157 -2.11 18.09 5.40
N GLY A 158 -3.44 17.92 5.34
CA GLY A 158 -4.25 18.38 4.21
C GLY A 158 -4.27 17.47 2.98
N SER A 159 -3.50 16.38 2.94
CA SER A 159 -3.46 15.48 1.76
C SER A 159 -4.68 14.55 1.61
N GLY A 160 -5.73 14.73 2.41
CA GLY A 160 -6.94 13.89 2.33
C GLY A 160 -6.86 12.52 3.02
N LYS A 161 -5.93 12.28 3.96
CA LYS A 161 -5.84 11.00 4.70
C LYS A 161 -7.17 10.60 5.34
N THR A 162 -7.80 11.52 6.07
CA THR A 162 -9.10 11.28 6.72
C THR A 162 -10.15 10.91 5.67
N GLN A 163 -10.16 11.59 4.52
CA GLN A 163 -11.08 11.28 3.39
C GLN A 163 -10.84 9.88 2.81
N GLY A 164 -9.57 9.42 2.77
CA GLY A 164 -9.24 8.04 2.41
C GLY A 164 -9.83 7.02 3.37
N ILE A 165 -9.73 7.28 4.68
CA ILE A 165 -10.32 6.44 5.73
C ILE A 165 -11.86 6.50 5.68
N PHE A 166 -12.45 7.68 5.41
CA PHE A 166 -13.89 7.82 5.20
C PHE A 166 -14.41 6.92 4.06
N ASN A 167 -13.73 6.91 2.92
CA ASN A 167 -14.11 6.03 1.80
C ASN A 167 -14.01 4.54 2.19
N LEU A 168 -13.02 4.17 3.00
CA LEU A 168 -12.88 2.80 3.50
C LEU A 168 -14.04 2.44 4.42
N VAL A 169 -14.36 3.30 5.39
CA VAL A 169 -15.36 3.04 6.43
C VAL A 169 -16.78 3.10 5.88
N PHE A 170 -17.14 4.16 5.16
CA PHE A 170 -18.50 4.42 4.72
C PHE A 170 -18.80 3.96 3.29
N GLY A 171 -17.77 3.64 2.50
CA GLY A 171 -17.87 3.39 1.07
C GLY A 171 -17.85 4.69 0.25
N LEU A 172 -17.99 4.55 -1.06
CA LEU A 172 -17.99 5.66 -2.01
C LEU A 172 -19.42 6.19 -2.19
N TYR A 173 -19.56 7.51 -2.14
CA TYR A 173 -20.81 8.21 -2.43
C TYR A 173 -20.63 9.09 -3.68
N LYS A 174 -21.65 9.09 -4.54
CA LYS A 174 -21.75 9.99 -5.68
C LYS A 174 -23.17 10.52 -5.78
N ASN A 175 -23.33 11.84 -5.80
CA ASN A 175 -24.64 12.51 -5.82
C ASN A 175 -25.58 11.95 -4.75
N GLU A 176 -25.09 11.84 -3.50
CA GLU A 176 -25.82 11.30 -2.34
C GLU A 176 -26.23 9.82 -2.43
N LYS A 177 -25.89 9.13 -3.52
CA LYS A 177 -26.10 7.69 -3.67
C LYS A 177 -24.84 6.92 -3.33
N LYS A 178 -25.01 5.90 -2.48
CA LYS A 178 -23.95 4.96 -2.14
C LYS A 178 -23.64 4.08 -3.35
N GLU A 179 -22.41 4.18 -3.86
CA GLU A 179 -21.95 3.43 -5.03
C GLU A 179 -21.10 2.21 -4.67
N SER A 180 -20.57 2.14 -3.45
CA SER A 180 -19.80 1.00 -2.97
C SER A 180 -20.07 0.70 -1.51
N ILE A 181 -19.82 -0.55 -1.15
CA ILE A 181 -19.83 -1.04 0.23
C ILE A 181 -18.62 -0.45 0.96
N GLY A 182 -18.81 -0.10 2.23
CA GLY A 182 -17.76 0.26 3.19
C GLY A 182 -17.74 -0.70 4.39
N LEU A 183 -16.76 -0.55 5.28
CA LEU A 183 -16.63 -1.39 6.47
C LEU A 183 -17.89 -1.45 7.35
N ILE A 184 -18.64 -0.35 7.45
CA ILE A 184 -19.84 -0.27 8.30
C ILE A 184 -21.02 -1.12 7.80
N ASP A 185 -21.00 -1.51 6.52
CA ASP A 185 -22.06 -2.36 5.96
C ASP A 185 -21.86 -3.83 6.32
N TYR A 186 -20.67 -4.18 6.80
CA TYR A 186 -20.39 -5.50 7.31
C TYR A 186 -20.87 -5.59 8.75
N SER A 187 -21.42 -6.75 9.13
CA SER A 187 -21.79 -7.05 10.53
C SER A 187 -20.54 -7.38 11.38
N GLN A 188 -19.57 -6.48 11.37
CA GLN A 188 -18.30 -6.61 12.09
C GLN A 188 -18.16 -5.50 13.13
N THR A 189 -17.53 -5.85 14.25
CA THR A 189 -17.19 -4.88 15.29
C THR A 189 -16.01 -4.02 14.83
N LEU A 190 -16.19 -2.71 14.85
CA LEU A 190 -15.14 -1.75 14.54
C LEU A 190 -14.68 -1.06 15.82
N ILE A 191 -13.37 -0.98 16.03
CA ILE A 191 -12.75 -0.16 17.08
C ILE A 191 -12.11 1.04 16.38
N ILE A 192 -12.58 2.24 16.68
CA ILE A 192 -12.14 3.47 16.02
C ILE A 192 -11.52 4.39 17.06
N TYR A 193 -10.23 4.67 16.87
CA TYR A 193 -9.51 5.67 17.66
C TYR A 193 -9.67 7.05 17.00
N ASP A 194 -10.59 7.85 17.54
CA ASP A 194 -11.01 9.10 16.92
C ASP A 194 -10.45 10.33 17.65
N ARG A 195 -9.21 10.71 17.33
CA ARG A 195 -8.53 11.84 18.02
C ARG A 195 -9.22 13.19 17.81
N LYS A 196 -9.78 13.41 16.62
CA LYS A 196 -10.64 14.56 16.29
C LYS A 196 -11.99 13.95 15.96
N PRO A 197 -13.13 14.43 16.51
CA PRO A 197 -14.41 13.73 16.45
C PRO A 197 -15.05 13.71 15.05
N ASP A 198 -14.31 13.24 14.05
CA ASP A 198 -14.68 13.15 12.64
C ASP A 198 -15.57 11.92 12.41
N PHE A 199 -15.32 10.81 13.12
CA PHE A 199 -16.05 9.55 12.96
C PHE A 199 -17.12 9.35 14.04
N THR A 200 -16.84 9.77 15.27
CA THR A 200 -17.73 9.58 16.42
C THR A 200 -19.11 10.18 16.18
N GLN A 201 -19.19 11.38 15.60
CA GLN A 201 -20.47 12.04 15.29
C GLN A 201 -21.33 11.27 14.29
N LEU A 202 -20.70 10.47 13.42
CA LEU A 202 -21.39 9.77 12.33
C LEU A 202 -21.68 8.31 12.66
N LEU A 203 -20.88 7.69 13.52
CA LEU A 203 -20.95 6.26 13.83
C LEU A 203 -21.58 5.96 15.18
N TYR A 204 -21.43 6.86 16.17
CA TYR A 204 -21.91 6.60 17.52
C TYR A 204 -23.40 6.88 17.66
N ARG A 205 -24.20 5.81 17.78
CA ARG A 205 -25.67 5.92 17.94
C ARG A 205 -26.01 6.14 19.41
N ARG A 206 -25.92 7.40 19.85
CA ARG A 206 -26.23 7.84 21.23
C ARG A 206 -27.55 7.27 21.74
N GLY A 207 -27.57 6.83 22.98
CA GLY A 207 -28.77 6.32 23.66
C GLY A 207 -29.30 4.97 23.17
N THR A 208 -28.72 4.34 22.14
CA THR A 208 -29.20 3.04 21.64
C THR A 208 -28.70 1.85 22.45
N GLY A 209 -27.62 2.02 23.21
CA GLY A 209 -26.93 0.94 23.93
C GLY A 209 -26.22 -0.07 23.02
N LYS A 210 -26.12 0.21 21.71
CA LYS A 210 -25.51 -0.70 20.71
C LYS A 210 -24.04 -0.40 20.46
N ASP A 211 -23.61 0.83 20.69
CA ASP A 211 -22.24 1.30 20.49
C ASP A 211 -21.64 1.74 21.83
N PHE A 212 -20.33 1.62 21.96
CA PHE A 212 -19.60 2.00 23.17
C PHE A 212 -18.68 3.17 22.86
N LEU A 213 -18.78 4.24 23.65
CA LEU A 213 -17.90 5.38 23.59
C LEU A 213 -16.89 5.31 24.73
N PHE A 214 -15.61 5.48 24.42
CA PHE A 214 -14.55 5.51 25.43
C PHE A 214 -13.83 6.87 25.40
N ASP A 215 -14.53 7.89 25.90
CA ASP A 215 -14.00 9.26 26.08
C ASP A 215 -14.39 9.77 27.47
N PRO A 216 -13.47 9.89 28.44
CA PRO A 216 -13.79 10.27 29.82
C PRO A 216 -14.47 11.63 29.97
N ARG A 217 -14.42 12.48 28.94
CA ARG A 217 -15.06 13.81 28.94
C ARG A 217 -16.53 13.76 28.54
N ASP A 218 -16.99 12.66 27.96
CA ASP A 218 -18.37 12.49 27.49
C ASP A 218 -19.23 11.83 28.57
N THR A 219 -20.47 12.30 28.74
CA THR A 219 -21.40 11.75 29.73
C THR A 219 -21.82 10.31 29.41
N ASP A 220 -21.79 9.92 28.13
CA ASP A 220 -22.13 8.58 27.67
C ASP A 220 -20.92 7.63 27.67
N CYS A 221 -19.79 8.05 28.25
CA CYS A 221 -18.58 7.25 28.34
C CYS A 221 -18.83 5.91 29.04
N LEU A 222 -18.24 4.87 28.48
CA LEU A 222 -18.13 3.56 29.11
C LEU A 222 -17.41 3.70 30.45
N LYS A 223 -18.12 3.36 31.53
CA LYS A 223 -17.56 3.27 32.89
C LYS A 223 -16.69 2.04 33.01
N TRP A 224 -15.46 2.14 32.51
CA TRP A 224 -14.49 1.06 32.52
C TRP A 224 -13.65 1.07 33.80
N ASN A 225 -13.45 -0.11 34.36
CA ASN A 225 -12.57 -0.35 35.50
C ASN A 225 -11.56 -1.41 35.10
N ILE A 226 -10.26 -1.08 35.14
CA ILE A 226 -9.19 -2.00 34.71
C ILE A 226 -9.20 -3.32 35.49
N PHE A 227 -9.62 -3.27 36.76
CA PHE A 227 -9.67 -4.45 37.63
C PHE A 227 -10.77 -5.44 37.25
N ASN A 228 -11.73 -5.05 36.40
CA ASN A 228 -12.69 -5.99 35.83
C ASN A 228 -12.01 -6.96 34.85
N ASP A 229 -10.90 -6.54 34.22
CA ASP A 229 -10.12 -7.37 33.30
C ASP A 229 -8.95 -8.08 34.01
N LEU A 230 -8.40 -7.45 35.06
CA LEU A 230 -7.32 -8.04 35.87
C LEU A 230 -7.77 -9.20 36.77
N LEU A 231 -9.08 -9.36 36.98
CA LEU A 231 -9.65 -10.41 37.82
C LEU A 231 -10.39 -11.43 36.96
N THR A 232 -10.23 -12.71 37.30
CA THR A 232 -11.07 -13.78 36.74
C THR A 232 -12.49 -13.70 37.33
N ARG A 233 -13.42 -14.49 36.78
CA ARG A 233 -14.80 -14.60 37.31
C ARG A 233 -14.83 -14.99 38.79
N ASP A 234 -13.85 -15.77 39.24
CA ASP A 234 -13.69 -16.21 40.63
C ASP A 234 -12.93 -15.21 41.51
N LYS A 235 -12.71 -13.98 41.01
CA LYS A 235 -11.96 -12.90 41.67
C LYS A 235 -10.50 -13.23 41.97
N ASN A 236 -9.91 -14.17 41.24
CA ASN A 236 -8.47 -14.41 41.28
C ASN A 236 -7.74 -13.46 40.32
N ILE A 237 -6.50 -13.09 40.62
CA ILE A 237 -5.71 -12.20 39.77
C ILE A 237 -5.27 -12.96 38.51
N ASN A 238 -5.55 -12.39 37.34
CA ASN A 238 -5.12 -12.87 36.04
C ASN A 238 -3.76 -12.25 35.66
N GLU A 239 -2.69 -13.02 35.83
CA GLU A 239 -1.30 -12.56 35.59
C GLU A 239 -1.08 -12.08 34.16
N SER A 240 -1.68 -12.75 33.16
CA SER A 240 -1.53 -12.37 31.76
C SER A 240 -2.10 -10.98 31.46
N MET A 241 -3.24 -10.64 32.09
CA MET A 241 -3.84 -9.31 31.96
C MET A 241 -3.05 -8.27 32.75
N VAL A 242 -2.55 -8.64 33.94
CA VAL A 242 -1.64 -7.78 34.72
C VAL A 242 -0.41 -7.40 33.89
N ASP A 243 0.22 -8.35 33.20
CA ASP A 243 1.37 -8.10 32.33
C ASP A 243 1.00 -7.22 31.14
N PHE A 244 -0.10 -7.53 30.46
CA PHE A 244 -0.62 -6.73 29.35
C PHE A 244 -0.82 -5.26 29.75
N PHE A 245 -1.50 -5.01 30.88
CA PHE A 245 -1.74 -3.65 31.35
C PHE A 245 -0.47 -2.98 31.89
N ALA A 246 0.43 -3.72 32.53
CA ALA A 246 1.71 -3.14 32.94
C ALA A 246 2.51 -2.64 31.73
N GLN A 247 2.53 -3.41 30.64
CA GLN A 247 3.18 -3.02 29.38
C GLN A 247 2.47 -1.87 28.67
N ALA A 248 1.14 -1.90 28.61
CA ALA A 248 0.36 -0.83 27.97
C ALA A 248 0.44 0.50 28.75
N LEU A 249 0.48 0.44 30.08
CA LEU A 249 0.46 1.62 30.94
C LEU A 249 1.87 2.15 31.24
N CYS A 250 2.88 1.29 31.28
CA CYS A 250 4.29 1.64 31.49
C CYS A 250 5.14 1.02 30.37
N PRO A 251 5.05 1.54 29.12
CA PRO A 251 5.75 0.99 27.98
C PRO A 251 7.26 1.17 28.10
N VAL A 252 8.01 0.19 27.60
CA VAL A 252 9.48 0.21 27.52
C VAL A 252 9.87 0.52 26.08
N ASP A 253 10.72 1.53 25.92
CA ASP A 253 11.39 1.86 24.67
C ASP A 253 12.72 1.11 24.61
N SER A 254 12.76 0.03 23.83
CA SER A 254 13.92 -0.86 23.70
C SER A 254 15.17 -0.14 23.18
N ASP A 255 14.99 0.92 22.41
CA ASP A 255 16.09 1.67 21.79
C ASP A 255 16.63 2.78 22.71
N SER A 256 15.96 2.99 23.85
CA SER A 256 16.37 3.98 24.84
C SER A 256 17.57 3.51 25.66
N LYS A 257 18.54 4.41 25.90
CA LYS A 257 19.62 4.19 26.90
C LYS A 257 19.10 3.95 28.32
N SER A 258 17.83 4.25 28.57
CA SER A 258 17.14 4.07 29.86
C SER A 258 16.23 2.83 29.89
N SER A 259 16.25 1.97 28.87
CA SER A 259 15.38 0.78 28.76
C SER A 259 15.43 -0.09 30.02
N HIS A 260 16.61 -0.35 30.56
CA HIS A 260 16.79 -1.10 31.81
C HIS A 260 15.99 -0.50 32.99
N PHE A 261 16.00 0.83 33.17
CA PHE A 261 15.23 1.47 34.24
C PHE A 261 13.72 1.46 33.97
N GLN A 262 13.32 1.47 32.70
CA GLN A 262 11.90 1.37 32.30
C GLN A 262 11.35 -0.04 32.53
N GLU A 263 12.14 -1.07 32.27
CA GLU A 263 11.79 -2.47 32.59
C GLU A 263 11.60 -2.67 34.10
N GLN A 264 12.54 -2.15 34.90
CA GLN A 264 12.43 -2.15 36.35
C GLN A 264 11.20 -1.36 36.84
N ALA A 265 10.91 -0.20 36.25
CA ALA A 265 9.71 0.56 36.56
C ALA A 265 8.43 -0.20 36.20
N GLN A 266 8.39 -0.88 35.05
CA GLN A 266 7.26 -1.72 34.66
C GLN A 266 7.06 -2.88 35.64
N ALA A 267 8.13 -3.52 36.12
CA ALA A 267 8.04 -4.57 37.12
C ALA A 267 7.51 -4.07 38.47
N VAL A 268 7.93 -2.87 38.90
CA VAL A 268 7.36 -2.21 40.09
C VAL A 268 5.87 -1.89 39.87
N PHE A 269 5.50 -1.37 38.69
CA PHE A 269 4.12 -1.07 38.36
C PHE A 269 3.23 -2.32 38.33
N LYS A 270 3.77 -3.45 37.84
CA LYS A 270 3.13 -4.77 37.92
C LYS A 270 2.80 -5.12 39.36
N ALA A 271 3.75 -4.94 40.28
CA ALA A 271 3.53 -5.19 41.71
C ALA A 271 2.44 -4.26 42.30
N VAL A 272 2.36 -3.00 41.86
CA VAL A 272 1.28 -2.09 42.24
C VAL A 272 -0.09 -2.62 41.76
N LEU A 273 -0.21 -3.05 40.51
CA LEU A 273 -1.46 -3.61 39.99
C LEU A 273 -1.89 -4.85 40.78
N VAL A 274 -0.98 -5.77 41.08
CA VAL A 274 -1.25 -6.96 41.91
C VAL A 274 -1.69 -6.57 43.32
N LYS A 275 -0.98 -5.62 43.94
CA LYS A 275 -1.31 -5.11 45.27
C LYS A 275 -2.74 -4.59 45.33
N VAL A 276 -3.11 -3.72 44.39
CA VAL A 276 -4.43 -3.10 44.36
C VAL A 276 -5.50 -4.12 43.99
N ALA A 277 -5.24 -5.00 43.02
CA ALA A 277 -6.18 -6.06 42.63
C ALA A 277 -6.53 -7.00 43.79
N GLY A 278 -5.60 -7.22 44.72
CA GLY A 278 -5.82 -8.00 45.93
C GLY A 278 -6.52 -7.27 47.08
N MET A 279 -6.85 -5.98 46.93
CA MET A 279 -7.62 -5.22 47.94
C MET A 279 -9.11 -5.53 47.86
N LYS A 280 -9.86 -5.14 48.91
CA LYS A 280 -11.32 -5.25 48.92
C LYS A 280 -11.92 -4.26 47.89
N ASN A 281 -12.66 -4.78 46.91
CA ASN A 281 -13.35 -4.02 45.86
C ASN A 281 -12.42 -3.13 45.01
N PRO A 282 -11.44 -3.72 44.29
CA PRO A 282 -10.44 -2.96 43.55
C PRO A 282 -11.08 -2.17 42.42
N ASN A 283 -10.68 -0.90 42.30
CA ASN A 283 -11.16 0.00 41.26
C ASN A 283 -10.11 1.07 40.90
N ASN A 284 -10.32 1.74 39.76
CA ASN A 284 -9.42 2.80 39.28
C ASN A 284 -9.15 3.88 40.33
N LYS A 285 -10.16 4.29 41.13
CA LYS A 285 -9.99 5.29 42.19
C LYS A 285 -9.02 4.80 43.26
N ILE A 286 -9.17 3.56 43.74
CA ILE A 286 -8.25 2.98 44.73
C ILE A 286 -6.83 2.91 44.19
N LEU A 287 -6.65 2.60 42.90
CA LEU A 287 -5.32 2.64 42.27
C LEU A 287 -4.72 4.05 42.33
N ILE A 288 -5.48 5.07 41.96
CA ILE A 288 -5.03 6.47 42.00
C ILE A 288 -4.71 6.89 43.44
N ASP A 289 -5.63 6.64 44.38
CA ASP A 289 -5.46 6.95 45.80
C ASP A 289 -4.20 6.26 46.35
N PHE A 290 -3.96 5.00 45.98
CA PHE A 290 -2.78 4.25 46.36
C PHE A 290 -1.49 4.88 45.82
N LEU A 291 -1.49 5.28 44.55
CA LEU A 291 -0.35 5.92 43.91
C LEU A 291 -0.04 7.30 44.51
N GLN A 292 -1.07 8.07 44.87
CA GLN A 292 -0.91 9.37 45.54
C GLN A 292 -0.39 9.21 46.97
N ALA A 293 -0.96 8.26 47.72
CA ALA A 293 -0.57 8.01 49.10
C ALA A 293 0.84 7.42 49.23
N ASN A 294 1.33 6.70 48.21
CA ASN A 294 2.63 6.02 48.20
C ASN A 294 3.51 6.47 47.04
N GLY A 295 3.42 7.73 46.63
CA GLY A 295 4.21 8.26 45.51
C GLY A 295 5.71 8.41 45.83
N GLU A 296 6.07 8.39 47.11
CA GLU A 296 7.46 8.42 47.57
C GLU A 296 8.08 7.02 47.48
N GLY A 297 9.27 6.93 46.86
CA GLY A 297 9.82 5.64 46.45
C GLY A 297 10.19 4.70 47.59
N THR A 298 10.63 5.22 48.74
CA THR A 298 10.93 4.39 49.93
C THR A 298 9.65 3.83 50.52
N GLN A 299 8.62 4.66 50.64
CA GLN A 299 7.30 4.25 51.09
C GLN A 299 6.67 3.21 50.16
N LEU A 300 6.69 3.46 48.85
CA LEU A 300 6.17 2.53 47.83
C LEU A 300 6.81 1.15 47.97
N ARG A 301 8.14 1.13 48.04
CA ARG A 301 8.92 -0.10 48.25
C ARG A 301 8.44 -0.82 49.50
N ASN A 302 8.40 -0.14 50.64
CA ASN A 302 8.08 -0.75 51.92
C ASN A 302 6.67 -1.35 51.95
N VAL A 303 5.69 -0.69 51.33
CA VAL A 303 4.32 -1.21 51.23
C VAL A 303 4.22 -2.43 50.31
N LEU A 304 4.94 -2.43 49.19
CA LEU A 304 4.89 -3.53 48.23
C LEU A 304 5.63 -4.79 48.73
N ILE A 305 6.79 -4.64 49.38
CA ILE A 305 7.59 -5.81 49.80
C ILE A 305 6.92 -6.63 50.91
N VAL A 306 6.04 -6.04 51.71
CA VAL A 306 5.36 -6.74 52.81
C VAL A 306 4.06 -7.39 52.36
N ASP A 307 3.50 -6.99 51.21
CA ASP A 307 2.19 -7.42 50.76
C ASP A 307 2.12 -8.91 50.40
N SER A 308 1.06 -9.57 50.88
CA SER A 308 0.87 -11.02 50.69
C SER A 308 0.62 -11.41 49.23
N ASN A 309 -0.06 -10.59 48.43
CA ASN A 309 -0.31 -10.90 47.02
C ASN A 309 0.97 -10.67 46.21
N VAL A 310 1.66 -9.56 46.41
CA VAL A 310 2.96 -9.29 45.76
C VAL A 310 3.95 -10.43 46.01
N LYS A 311 3.99 -10.97 47.23
CA LYS A 311 4.79 -12.16 47.58
C LYS A 311 4.30 -13.44 46.88
N LYS A 312 2.99 -13.71 46.93
CA LYS A 312 2.36 -14.88 46.30
C LYS A 312 2.68 -14.98 44.80
N TYR A 313 2.72 -13.84 44.12
CA TYR A 313 3.04 -13.75 42.69
C TYR A 313 4.53 -13.53 42.38
N GLY A 314 5.42 -13.68 43.37
CA GLY A 314 6.88 -13.65 43.18
C GLY A 314 7.47 -12.29 42.80
N LEU A 315 6.72 -11.19 42.92
CA LEU A 315 7.15 -9.85 42.48
C LEU A 315 7.98 -9.10 43.54
N GLN A 316 8.05 -9.63 44.77
CA GLN A 316 8.78 -9.01 45.88
C GLN A 316 10.26 -8.75 45.52
N SER A 317 10.95 -9.75 44.95
CA SER A 317 12.36 -9.63 44.58
C SER A 317 12.57 -8.56 43.50
N SER A 318 11.66 -8.48 42.52
CA SER A 318 11.69 -7.46 41.48
C SER A 318 11.57 -6.06 42.06
N VAL A 319 10.69 -5.85 43.05
CA VAL A 319 10.54 -4.57 43.74
C VAL A 319 11.82 -4.22 44.52
N ILE A 320 12.39 -5.18 45.26
CA ILE A 320 13.62 -4.98 46.04
C ILE A 320 14.80 -4.58 45.14
N ASN A 321 14.95 -5.25 43.99
CA ASN A 321 16.05 -5.03 43.05
C ASN A 321 15.87 -3.76 42.21
N SER A 322 14.63 -3.28 42.06
CA SER A 322 14.32 -2.07 41.28
C SER A 322 14.36 -0.81 42.14
N LEU A 323 13.83 -0.87 43.36
CA LEU A 323 13.81 0.24 44.32
C LEU A 323 14.91 0.01 45.37
N THR A 324 16.16 0.12 44.95
CA THR A 324 17.35 -0.07 45.78
C THR A 324 17.56 1.08 46.76
N LEU A 325 18.05 0.78 47.97
CA LEU A 325 18.23 1.73 49.06
C LEU A 325 19.71 2.06 49.26
N GLY A 326 20.02 3.33 49.46
CA GLY A 326 21.33 3.85 49.86
C GLY A 326 21.28 4.48 51.26
N GLN A 327 22.28 5.29 51.60
CA GLN A 327 22.27 6.05 52.86
C GLN A 327 21.20 7.14 52.81
N GLY A 328 20.13 6.98 53.58
CA GLY A 328 19.08 7.99 53.75
C GLY A 328 17.90 7.94 52.76
N GLY A 329 17.76 6.89 51.94
CA GLY A 329 16.64 6.75 51.01
C GLY A 329 16.94 5.84 49.81
N LEU A 330 16.27 6.07 48.68
CA LEU A 330 16.61 5.41 47.42
C LEU A 330 17.99 5.83 46.93
N ASP A 331 18.76 4.88 46.39
CA ASP A 331 20.04 5.17 45.73
C ASP A 331 19.84 5.69 44.29
N ASN A 332 20.93 5.89 43.55
CA ASN A 332 20.89 6.41 42.17
C ASN A 332 20.07 5.51 41.22
N GLN A 333 20.10 4.19 41.42
CA GLN A 333 19.33 3.25 40.63
C GLN A 333 17.84 3.36 40.98
N GLY A 334 17.50 3.30 42.27
CA GLY A 334 16.13 3.44 42.75
C GLY A 334 15.49 4.76 42.32
N ASN A 335 16.24 5.86 42.37
CA ASN A 335 15.78 7.18 41.89
C ASN A 335 15.56 7.21 40.37
N SER A 336 16.39 6.51 39.59
CA SER A 336 16.23 6.41 38.12
C SER A 336 14.99 5.59 37.73
N VAL A 337 14.72 4.52 38.48
CA VAL A 337 13.49 3.73 38.34
C VAL A 337 12.27 4.56 38.71
N MET A 338 12.29 5.25 39.85
CA MET A 338 11.20 6.13 40.26
C MET A 338 10.95 7.27 39.28
N SER A 339 12.00 7.84 38.68
CA SER A 339 11.84 8.84 37.62
C SER A 339 11.10 8.28 36.40
N SER A 340 11.42 7.05 36.00
CA SER A 340 10.72 6.35 34.90
C SER A 340 9.27 6.02 35.27
N LEU A 341 9.04 5.55 36.49
CA LEU A 341 7.72 5.24 37.03
C LEU A 341 6.84 6.49 37.19
N ASN A 342 7.43 7.62 37.61
CA ASN A 342 6.75 8.89 37.75
C ASN A 342 6.27 9.45 36.41
N LYS A 343 6.89 9.10 35.28
CA LYS A 343 6.32 9.43 33.96
C LYS A 343 4.98 8.73 33.74
N ALA A 344 4.80 7.52 34.29
CA ALA A 344 3.52 6.83 34.30
C ALA A 344 2.55 7.41 35.36
N PHE A 345 3.05 7.86 36.52
CA PHE A 345 2.21 8.41 37.60
C PHE A 345 1.76 9.87 37.40
N VAL A 346 2.66 10.77 37.00
CA VAL A 346 2.46 12.22 36.90
C VAL A 346 1.72 12.62 35.63
N LYS A 347 2.09 12.02 34.49
CA LYS A 347 1.38 12.25 33.21
C LYS A 347 -0.11 11.91 33.32
N ARG A 348 -0.47 11.07 34.29
CA ARG A 348 -1.82 10.54 34.48
C ARG A 348 -2.55 11.16 35.66
N SER A 349 -1.88 11.63 36.69
CA SER A 349 -2.56 12.38 37.76
C SER A 349 -3.02 13.77 37.32
N ALA A 350 -2.32 14.42 36.38
CA ALA A 350 -2.75 15.72 35.83
C ALA A 350 -3.90 15.61 34.81
N GLU A 351 -3.94 14.54 34.01
CA GLU A 351 -5.10 14.22 33.16
C GLU A 351 -6.28 13.74 34.05
N VAL A 352 -5.93 12.95 35.08
CA VAL A 352 -6.64 12.51 36.30
C VAL A 352 -7.75 13.41 36.88
N VAL A 353 -7.37 14.66 37.16
CA VAL A 353 -8.22 15.63 37.90
C VAL A 353 -9.41 16.10 37.07
N SER A 354 -9.52 15.65 35.81
CA SER A 354 -10.69 15.83 34.95
C SER A 354 -11.54 14.55 34.72
N PHE A 355 -11.25 13.45 35.42
CA PHE A 355 -11.98 12.16 35.34
C PHE A 355 -13.13 12.04 36.33
#